data_AF-A0A1W6KCS5-F1
#
_entry.id   AF-A0A1W6KCS5-F1
#
_cell.length_a   1.000
_cell.length_b   1.000
_cell.length_c   1.000
_cell.angle_alpha   90.00
_cell.angle_beta   90.00
_cell.angle_gamma   90.00
#
_symmetry.space_group_name_H-M   'P 1'
#
loop_
_entity.id
_entity.type
_entity.pdbx_description
1 polymer ?
#
loop_
_entity_poly.entity_id
_entity_poly.type
_entity_poly.pdbx_seq_one_letter_code
_entity_poly.pdbx_strand_id
1 'polypeptide(L)'
;MKSFLFAVLLLISGHAFAADTYAFCQAQIDQMRELTSYPIENLNAYKGMLAKTTSLEELGELTGKDYAQFVPMAQKHQGITRAEAEVKTLELFKTIEINALSRAIKFHGLSDEQTWSTLFDRCVSENQ
;
A
#
# COMPACT_ATOMS: atom_id res chain seq x y z
N MET A 1 23.76 9.62 -12.01
CA MET A 1 23.85 9.62 -10.54
C MET A 1 22.96 8.50 -10.06
N LYS A 2 23.57 7.32 -9.92
CA LYS A 2 22.96 6.06 -9.55
C LYS A 2 23.40 5.77 -8.12
N SER A 3 22.51 5.12 -7.36
CA SER A 3 22.76 4.53 -6.04
C SER A 3 22.72 5.51 -4.87
N PHE A 4 21.59 5.60 -4.16
CA PHE A 4 21.53 5.78 -2.69
C PHE A 4 20.09 5.68 -2.11
N LEU A 5 19.29 4.70 -2.54
CA LEU A 5 17.95 4.46 -1.96
C LEU A 5 17.63 2.95 -1.90
N PHE A 6 18.62 2.17 -1.46
CA PHE A 6 18.53 0.71 -1.36
C PHE A 6 19.16 0.25 -0.03
N ALA A 7 18.60 0.69 1.10
CA ALA A 7 19.09 0.26 2.43
C ALA A 7 18.09 0.49 3.59
N VAL A 8 16.79 0.25 3.39
CA VAL A 8 15.81 0.19 4.50
C VAL A 8 14.92 -1.06 4.37
N LEU A 9 15.56 -2.23 4.16
CA LEU A 9 14.80 -3.47 3.95
C LEU A 9 15.42 -4.74 4.56
N LEU A 10 16.39 -4.63 5.47
CA LEU A 10 17.12 -5.81 5.99
C LEU A 10 17.46 -5.77 7.48
N LEU A 11 16.54 -5.38 8.36
CA LEU A 11 16.72 -5.61 9.81
C LEU A 11 15.39 -5.82 10.55
N ILE A 12 14.68 -6.92 10.31
CA ILE A 12 13.96 -7.63 11.39
C ILE A 12 13.92 -9.13 11.06
N SER A 13 14.92 -9.87 11.54
CA SER A 13 14.89 -11.33 11.60
C SER A 13 14.19 -11.78 12.88
N GLY A 14 13.12 -12.56 12.70
CA GLY A 14 12.56 -13.49 13.67
C GLY A 14 11.62 -12.89 14.71
N HIS A 15 10.31 -13.15 14.56
CA HIS A 15 9.40 -13.70 15.59
C HIS A 15 8.18 -14.27 14.84
N ALA A 16 7.69 -15.41 15.31
CA ALA A 16 6.61 -16.17 14.71
C ALA A 16 5.33 -15.32 14.54
N PHE A 17 4.65 -15.57 13.42
CA PHE A 17 3.42 -14.92 12.96
C PHE A 17 2.25 -15.06 13.95
N ALA A 18 2.17 -14.17 14.93
CA ALA A 18 0.97 -13.38 15.15
C ALA A 18 1.30 -12.01 14.55
N ALA A 19 0.53 -11.53 13.58
CA ALA A 19 0.73 -10.16 13.12
C ALA A 19 0.55 -9.26 14.34
N ASP A 20 1.62 -8.60 14.78
CA ASP A 20 1.50 -7.62 15.85
C ASP A 20 0.60 -6.50 15.32
N THR A 21 -0.68 -6.56 15.69
CA THR A 21 -1.71 -5.63 15.23
C THR A 21 -1.28 -4.19 15.48
N TYR A 22 -0.57 -3.92 16.58
CA TYR A 22 -0.05 -2.59 16.87
C TYR A 22 1.04 -2.19 15.87
N ALA A 23 2.03 -3.06 15.61
CA ALA A 23 3.07 -2.78 14.62
C ALA A 23 2.50 -2.60 13.21
N PHE A 24 1.51 -3.42 12.82
CA PHE A 24 0.80 -3.29 11.55
C PHE A 24 0.07 -1.94 11.45
N CYS A 25 -0.70 -1.58 12.47
CA CYS A 25 -1.43 -0.31 12.49
C CYS A 25 -0.50 0.90 12.53
N GLN A 26 0.63 0.81 13.25
CA GLN A 26 1.63 1.88 13.28
C GLN A 26 2.22 2.10 11.88
N ALA A 27 2.60 1.03 11.18
CA ALA A 27 3.10 1.13 9.82
C ALA A 27 2.09 1.77 8.84
N GLN A 28 0.79 1.47 8.99
CA GLN A 28 -0.26 2.10 8.19
C GLN A 28 -0.39 3.60 8.48
N ILE A 29 -0.29 4.01 9.75
CA ILE A 29 -0.33 5.42 10.15
C ILE A 29 0.90 6.16 9.64
N ASP A 30 2.09 5.59 9.78
CA ASP A 30 3.34 6.20 9.32
C ASP A 30 3.34 6.37 7.81
N GLN A 31 2.90 5.35 7.06
CA GLN A 31 2.75 5.45 5.61
C GLN A 31 1.75 6.54 5.23
N MET A 32 0.61 6.64 5.93
CA MET A 32 -0.38 7.68 5.66
C MET A 32 0.19 9.08 5.91
N ARG A 33 0.90 9.27 7.02
CA ARG A 33 1.57 10.52 7.37
C ARG A 33 2.58 10.93 6.31
N GLU A 34 3.40 9.99 5.87
CA GLU A 34 4.35 10.23 4.79
C GLU A 34 3.63 10.68 3.52
N LEU A 35 2.60 9.96 3.10
CA LEU A 35 1.80 10.32 1.92
C LEU A 35 1.15 11.71 2.06
N THR A 36 0.60 12.05 3.23
CA THR A 36 -0.02 13.37 3.46
C THR A 36 0.96 14.54 3.45
N SER A 37 2.27 14.27 3.55
CA SER A 37 3.31 15.31 3.50
C SER A 37 3.66 15.76 2.09
N TYR A 38 3.30 14.97 1.07
CA TYR A 38 3.50 15.35 -0.32
C TYR A 38 2.47 16.40 -0.77
N PRO A 39 2.83 17.31 -1.69
CA PRO A 39 1.88 18.25 -2.28
C PRO A 39 0.65 17.54 -2.87
N ILE A 40 -0.53 18.12 -2.64
CA ILE A 40 -1.81 17.55 -3.10
C ILE A 40 -1.85 17.34 -4.62
N GLU A 41 -1.18 18.19 -5.41
CA GLU A 41 -1.05 18.04 -6.86
C GLU A 41 -0.30 16.76 -7.23
N ASN A 42 0.76 16.44 -6.48
CA ASN A 42 1.54 15.22 -6.69
C ASN A 42 0.72 13.98 -6.33
N LEU A 43 -0.05 14.03 -5.25
CA LEU A 43 -0.95 12.94 -4.87
C LEU A 43 -2.02 12.67 -5.92
N ASN A 44 -2.63 13.74 -6.45
CA ASN A 44 -3.63 13.62 -7.52
C ASN A 44 -3.01 13.11 -8.83
N ALA A 45 -1.83 13.60 -9.21
CA ALA A 45 -1.11 13.12 -10.39
C ALA A 45 -0.78 11.63 -10.27
N TYR A 46 -0.24 11.22 -9.12
CA TYR A 46 0.13 9.82 -8.86
C TYR A 46 -1.09 8.89 -8.86
N LYS A 47 -2.20 9.31 -8.25
CA LYS A 47 -3.49 8.60 -8.32
C LYS A 47 -3.99 8.47 -9.76
N GLY A 48 -3.84 9.52 -10.56
CA GLY A 48 -4.19 9.53 -11.98
C GLY A 48 -3.34 8.57 -12.82
N MET A 49 -2.06 8.42 -12.49
CA MET A 49 -1.18 7.43 -13.14
C MET A 49 -1.59 6.00 -12.77
N LEU A 50 -1.84 5.70 -11.49
CA LEU A 50 -2.33 4.39 -11.05
C LEU A 50 -3.66 4.01 -11.69
N ALA A 51 -4.58 4.96 -11.87
CA ALA A 51 -5.85 4.70 -12.54
C ALA A 51 -5.68 4.22 -13.99
N LYS A 52 -4.59 4.61 -14.65
CA LYS A 52 -4.30 4.30 -16.06
C LYS A 52 -3.48 3.03 -16.26
N THR A 53 -2.92 2.42 -15.20
CA THR A 53 -2.16 1.18 -15.36
C THR A 53 -3.08 0.05 -15.86
N THR A 54 -2.54 -0.75 -16.77
CA THR A 54 -3.23 -1.82 -17.49
C THR A 54 -2.59 -3.19 -17.29
N SER A 55 -1.40 -3.25 -16.68
CA SER A 55 -0.70 -4.48 -16.34
C SER A 55 -0.11 -4.46 -14.93
N LEU A 56 0.21 -5.64 -14.40
CA LEU A 56 0.93 -5.78 -13.12
C LEU A 56 2.36 -5.23 -13.21
N GLU A 57 2.98 -5.30 -14.38
CA GLU A 57 4.31 -4.74 -14.65
C GLU A 57 4.27 -3.21 -14.54
N GLU A 58 3.36 -2.55 -15.26
CA GLU A 58 3.19 -1.09 -15.17
C GLU A 58 2.86 -0.63 -13.75
N LEU A 59 1.99 -1.37 -13.06
CA LEU A 59 1.66 -1.08 -11.67
C LEU A 59 2.89 -1.22 -10.78
N GLY A 60 3.70 -2.26 -10.98
CA GLY A 60 4.91 -2.50 -10.19
C GLY A 60 6.05 -1.52 -10.46
N GLU A 61 6.22 -1.09 -11.71
CA GLU A 61 7.16 -0.01 -12.06
C GLU A 61 6.76 1.30 -11.40
N LEU A 62 5.45 1.61 -11.37
CA LEU A 62 4.94 2.85 -10.81
C LEU A 62 5.07 2.88 -9.27
N THR A 63 4.81 1.76 -8.60
CA THR A 63 4.84 1.69 -7.13
C THR A 63 6.15 1.16 -6.53
N GLY A 64 7.04 0.63 -7.37
CA GLY A 64 8.26 -0.06 -6.93
C GLY A 64 7.99 -1.42 -6.26
N LYS A 65 6.81 -2.01 -6.44
CA LYS A 65 6.41 -3.27 -5.78
C LYS A 65 6.15 -4.37 -6.82
N ASP A 66 6.66 -5.58 -6.57
CA ASP A 66 6.31 -6.74 -7.41
C ASP A 66 4.98 -7.35 -6.96
N TYR A 67 3.91 -7.11 -7.72
CA TYR A 67 2.60 -7.72 -7.47
C TYR A 67 2.40 -9.04 -8.22
N ALA A 68 3.27 -9.37 -9.18
CA ALA A 68 3.14 -10.60 -9.96
C ALA A 68 3.30 -11.86 -9.08
N GLN A 69 4.02 -11.73 -7.97
CA GLN A 69 4.17 -12.80 -6.97
C GLN A 69 2.84 -13.28 -6.36
N PHE A 70 1.76 -12.48 -6.41
CA PHE A 70 0.44 -12.84 -5.86
C PHE A 70 -0.45 -13.61 -6.86
N VAL A 71 -0.09 -13.63 -8.14
CA VAL A 71 -0.88 -14.30 -9.19
C VAL A 71 -1.06 -15.80 -8.90
N PRO A 72 -0.03 -16.59 -8.54
CA PRO A 72 -0.21 -18.01 -8.24
C PRO A 72 -1.15 -18.25 -7.06
N MET A 73 -1.14 -17.35 -6.08
CA MET A 73 -2.02 -17.42 -4.91
C MET A 73 -3.48 -17.18 -5.31
N ALA A 74 -3.75 -16.13 -6.09
CA ALA A 74 -5.09 -15.85 -6.60
C ALA A 74 -5.61 -17.00 -7.48
N GLN A 75 -4.75 -17.54 -8.36
CA GLN A 75 -5.06 -18.67 -9.22
C GLN A 75 -5.48 -19.91 -8.40
N LYS A 76 -4.65 -20.30 -7.43
CA LYS A 76 -4.89 -21.48 -6.59
C LYS A 76 -6.12 -21.30 -5.70
N HIS A 77 -6.29 -20.13 -5.09
CA HIS A 77 -7.36 -19.89 -4.12
C HIS A 77 -8.74 -19.82 -4.79
N GLN A 78 -8.81 -19.29 -6.02
CA GLN A 78 -10.08 -19.11 -6.73
C GLN A 78 -10.34 -20.20 -7.78
N GLY A 79 -9.37 -21.07 -8.08
CA GLY A 79 -9.52 -22.12 -9.09
C GLY A 79 -9.68 -21.58 -10.51
N ILE A 80 -9.06 -20.43 -10.80
CA ILE A 80 -9.19 -19.70 -12.07
C ILE A 80 -7.97 -19.90 -12.97
N THR A 81 -8.04 -19.43 -14.22
CA THR A 81 -6.88 -19.41 -15.11
C THR A 81 -5.84 -18.38 -14.65
N ARG A 82 -4.60 -18.52 -15.12
CA ARG A 82 -3.54 -17.55 -14.84
C ARG A 82 -3.90 -16.14 -15.34
N ALA A 83 -4.43 -16.04 -16.55
CA ALA A 83 -4.82 -14.76 -17.14
C ALA A 83 -5.90 -14.04 -16.31
N GLU A 84 -6.91 -14.77 -15.83
CA GLU A 84 -7.92 -14.21 -14.93
C GLU A 84 -7.33 -13.82 -13.58
N ALA A 85 -6.38 -14.60 -13.06
CA ALA A 85 -5.67 -14.28 -11.83
C ALA A 85 -4.84 -13.00 -11.97
N GLU A 86 -4.19 -12.78 -13.11
CA GLU A 86 -3.44 -11.55 -13.39
C GLU A 86 -4.35 -10.32 -13.40
N VAL A 87 -5.51 -10.39 -14.08
CA VAL A 87 -6.50 -9.30 -14.10
C VAL A 87 -7.01 -8.99 -12.69
N LYS A 88 -7.45 -10.01 -11.94
CA LYS A 88 -7.97 -9.82 -10.58
C LYS A 88 -6.92 -9.29 -9.62
N THR A 89 -5.68 -9.75 -9.77
CA THR A 89 -4.53 -9.25 -8.97
C THR A 89 -4.29 -7.78 -9.26
N LEU A 90 -4.31 -7.38 -10.55
CA LEU A 90 -4.15 -5.99 -10.96
C LEU A 90 -5.25 -5.12 -10.37
N GLU A 91 -6.51 -5.51 -10.53
CA GLU A 91 -7.67 -4.77 -10.02
C GLU A 91 -7.61 -4.58 -8.50
N LEU A 92 -7.26 -5.64 -7.76
CA LEU A 92 -7.14 -5.60 -6.30
C LEU A 92 -6.08 -4.61 -5.86
N PHE A 93 -4.84 -4.75 -6.35
CA PHE A 93 -3.73 -3.91 -5.89
C PHE A 93 -3.86 -2.47 -6.37
N LYS A 94 -4.33 -2.24 -7.59
CA LYS A 94 -4.68 -0.90 -8.07
C LYS A 94 -5.72 -0.23 -7.17
N THR A 95 -6.74 -0.96 -6.74
CA THR A 95 -7.74 -0.45 -5.78
C THR A 95 -7.13 -0.11 -4.42
N ILE A 96 -6.25 -0.97 -3.90
CA ILE A 96 -5.55 -0.74 -2.62
C ILE A 96 -4.71 0.55 -2.68
N GLU A 97 -3.89 0.71 -3.72
CA GLU A 97 -3.00 1.88 -3.88
C GLU A 97 -3.81 3.17 -4.10
N ILE A 98 -4.87 3.12 -4.93
CA ILE A 98 -5.77 4.27 -5.14
C ILE A 98 -6.49 4.66 -3.84
N ASN A 99 -6.89 3.70 -3.02
CA ASN A 99 -7.54 3.96 -1.73
C ASN A 99 -6.56 4.59 -0.74
N ALA A 100 -5.31 4.14 -0.70
CA ALA A 100 -4.27 4.75 0.13
C ALA A 100 -4.07 6.22 -0.24
N LEU A 101 -3.95 6.55 -1.53
CA LEU A 101 -3.82 7.93 -1.99
C LEU A 101 -5.09 8.76 -1.74
N SER A 102 -6.26 8.17 -1.91
CA SER A 102 -7.52 8.87 -1.64
C SER A 102 -7.66 9.25 -0.16
N ARG A 103 -7.18 8.38 0.75
CA ARG A 103 -7.08 8.71 2.17
C ARG A 103 -6.04 9.79 2.43
N ALA A 104 -4.85 9.71 1.81
CA ALA A 104 -3.82 10.72 1.95
C ALA A 104 -4.31 12.10 1.46
N ILE A 105 -5.02 12.17 0.34
CA ILE A 105 -5.63 13.41 -0.16
C ILE A 105 -6.67 13.94 0.84
N LYS A 106 -7.51 13.06 1.40
CA LYS A 106 -8.52 13.43 2.39
C LYS A 106 -7.90 14.02 3.67
N PHE A 107 -6.74 13.50 4.08
CA PHE A 107 -6.02 13.94 5.27
C PHE A 107 -4.84 14.87 4.97
N HIS A 108 -4.75 15.41 3.74
CA HIS A 108 -3.65 16.28 3.36
C HIS A 108 -3.62 17.55 4.23
N GLY A 109 -2.44 17.92 4.73
CA GLY A 109 -2.27 19.05 5.63
C GLY A 109 -2.75 18.81 7.07
N LEU A 110 -3.14 17.58 7.42
CA LEU A 110 -3.49 17.20 8.79
C LEU A 110 -2.24 17.19 9.68
N SER A 111 -2.19 18.07 10.67
CA SER A 111 -1.12 18.12 11.68
C SER A 111 -1.60 17.76 13.10
N ASP A 112 -2.86 17.35 13.25
CA ASP A 112 -3.48 17.08 14.55
C ASP A 112 -3.15 15.65 15.04
N GLU A 113 -2.36 15.56 16.11
CA GLU A 113 -1.95 14.29 16.72
C GLU A 113 -3.15 13.50 17.28
N GLN A 114 -4.20 14.18 17.76
CA GLN A 114 -5.40 13.51 18.27
C GLN A 114 -6.10 12.70 17.18
N THR A 115 -6.21 13.26 15.97
CA THR A 115 -6.78 12.57 14.81
C THR A 115 -5.93 11.34 14.44
N TRP A 116 -4.60 11.47 14.43
CA TRP A 116 -3.71 10.34 14.15
C TRP A 116 -3.83 9.22 15.18
N SER A 117 -3.88 9.55 16.47
CA SER A 117 -4.13 8.57 17.54
C SER A 117 -5.48 7.88 17.36
N THR A 118 -6.52 8.63 17.02
CA THR A 118 -7.87 8.07 16.81
C THR A 118 -7.89 7.09 15.63
N LEU A 119 -7.16 7.39 14.55
CA LEU A 119 -7.03 6.49 13.40
C LEU A 119 -6.25 5.23 13.77
N PHE A 120 -5.20 5.35 14.59
CA PHE A 120 -4.44 4.22 15.11
C PHE A 120 -5.32 3.31 15.98
N ASP A 121 -5.97 3.88 16.99
CA ASP A 121 -6.83 3.14 17.93
C ASP A 121 -7.95 2.41 17.19
N ARG A 122 -8.54 3.06 16.18
CA ARG A 122 -9.52 2.45 15.31
C ARG A 122 -8.95 1.25 14.55
N CYS A 123 -7.78 1.41 13.92
CA CYS A 123 -7.11 0.29 13.21
C CYS A 123 -6.89 -0.90 14.15
N VAL A 124 -6.40 -0.64 15.38
CA VAL A 124 -6.18 -1.69 16.37
C VAL A 124 -7.49 -2.39 16.72
N SER A 125 -8.56 -1.63 17.01
CA SER A 125 -9.86 -2.19 17.38
C SER A 125 -10.53 -3.02 16.27
N GLU A 126 -10.28 -2.68 15.00
CA GLU A 126 -10.85 -3.40 13.84
C GLU A 126 -10.07 -4.67 13.48
N ASN A 127 -8.87 -4.88 14.05
CA ASN A 127 -7.95 -5.99 13.73
C ASN A 127 -7.53 -6.81 14.97
N GLN A 128 -8.30 -6.73 16.06
CA GLN A 128 -8.18 -7.56 17.26
C GLN A 128 -9.25 -8.65 17.30
#